data_AF-A0A7S3M218-F1
#
_entry.id   AF-A0A7S3M218-F1
#
_cell.length_a   1.000
_cell.length_b   1.000
_cell.length_c   1.000
_cell.angle_alpha   90.00
_cell.angle_beta   90.00
_cell.angle_gamma   90.00
#
_symmetry.space_group_name_H-M   'P 1'
#
loop_
_entity.id
_entity.type
_entity.pdbx_description
1 polymer ?
#
loop_
_entity_poly.entity_id
_entity_poly.type
_entity_poly.pdbx_seq_one_letter_code
_entity_poly.pdbx_strand_id
1 'polypeptide(L)'
;MSDRDSQSAGDAEEHDVLNEALGGVDEALAGRLTYDQQERLDKTKIQINMENERYLQAHPEIKDMIGVFVHQVLEYKPDDILRFAGDFFTRPDLYACVKKKSEEVRKN
;
A
#
# COMPACT_ATOMS: atom_id res chain seq x y z
N MET A 1 -34.06 36.17 -60.79
CA MET A 1 -33.18 35.74 -59.69
C MET A 1 -33.75 34.41 -59.23
N SER A 2 -33.58 33.32 -59.99
CA SER A 2 -32.32 32.64 -60.37
C SER A 2 -31.73 31.85 -59.21
N ASP A 3 -31.69 30.52 -59.41
CA ASP A 3 -30.76 29.54 -58.82
C ASP A 3 -30.99 29.20 -57.32
N ARG A 4 -30.98 27.95 -56.84
CA ARG A 4 -30.50 26.67 -57.39
C ARG A 4 -30.99 25.52 -56.51
N ASP A 5 -31.15 24.37 -57.15
CA ASP A 5 -31.30 23.03 -56.57
C ASP A 5 -30.26 22.67 -55.51
N SER A 6 -30.63 21.75 -54.61
CA SER A 6 -29.98 20.44 -54.32
C SER A 6 -30.48 19.95 -52.95
N GLN A 7 -31.18 18.80 -52.80
CA GLN A 7 -30.63 17.43 -52.72
C GLN A 7 -29.41 17.37 -51.79
N SER A 8 -29.22 16.45 -50.85
CA SER A 8 -29.68 15.07 -50.66
C SER A 8 -28.93 14.55 -49.42
N ALA A 9 -29.48 13.51 -48.76
CA ALA A 9 -28.77 12.55 -47.91
C ALA A 9 -28.06 13.13 -46.66
N GLY A 10 -28.29 12.63 -45.46
CA GLY A 10 -28.36 11.23 -45.10
C GLY A 10 -27.45 11.08 -43.88
N ASP A 11 -27.90 10.23 -42.96
CA ASP A 11 -27.11 9.52 -41.97
C ASP A 11 -26.50 10.28 -40.78
N ALA A 12 -26.40 9.49 -39.70
CA ALA A 12 -25.67 9.73 -38.46
C ALA A 12 -26.43 10.63 -37.45
N GLU A 13 -26.90 10.19 -36.29
CA GLU A 13 -26.47 9.11 -35.40
C GLU A 13 -27.66 8.80 -34.47
N GLU A 14 -28.40 7.73 -34.72
CA GLU A 14 -29.19 7.06 -33.67
C GLU A 14 -28.56 5.68 -33.46
N HIS A 15 -27.43 5.69 -32.77
CA HIS A 15 -26.69 4.48 -32.42
C HIS A 15 -26.23 4.58 -30.96
N ASP A 16 -27.19 4.73 -30.05
CA ASP A 16 -26.96 4.57 -28.61
C ASP A 16 -27.94 3.56 -28.02
N VAL A 17 -27.89 2.32 -28.51
CA VAL A 17 -28.51 1.23 -27.76
C VAL A 17 -27.83 -0.11 -28.11
N LEU A 18 -27.04 -0.60 -27.14
CA LEU A 18 -26.98 -2.01 -26.74
C LEU A 18 -25.95 -2.99 -27.37
N ASN A 19 -24.95 -2.59 -28.16
CA ASN A 19 -24.03 -3.58 -28.75
C ASN A 19 -22.51 -3.34 -28.62
N GLU A 20 -22.04 -2.85 -27.47
CA GLU A 20 -20.62 -2.94 -27.08
C GLU A 20 -20.43 -3.51 -25.67
N ALA A 21 -21.42 -4.26 -25.17
CA ALA A 21 -21.42 -4.77 -23.80
C ALA A 21 -20.46 -5.95 -23.54
N LEU A 22 -19.77 -6.49 -24.55
CA LEU A 22 -18.79 -7.58 -24.38
C LEU A 22 -17.72 -7.57 -25.49
N GLY A 23 -16.63 -6.81 -25.32
CA GLY A 23 -15.45 -7.05 -26.17
C GLY A 23 -14.50 -5.88 -26.39
N GLY A 24 -13.99 -5.29 -25.31
CA GLY A 24 -12.89 -4.34 -25.38
C GLY A 24 -12.13 -4.35 -24.07
N VAL A 25 -11.32 -5.39 -23.82
CA VAL A 25 -10.31 -5.30 -22.77
C VAL A 25 -9.26 -4.33 -23.29
N ASP A 26 -9.47 -3.06 -23.00
CA ASP A 26 -8.45 -2.03 -23.15
C ASP A 26 -7.26 -2.50 -22.32
N GLU A 27 -6.17 -2.88 -22.97
CA GLU A 27 -4.94 -3.37 -22.35
C GLU A 27 -4.38 -2.33 -21.34
N ALA A 28 -4.83 -1.07 -21.45
CA ALA A 28 -4.60 0.03 -20.52
C ALA A 28 -5.37 -0.06 -19.17
N LEU A 29 -6.42 -0.88 -19.06
CA LEU A 29 -7.19 -1.09 -17.82
C LEU A 29 -6.75 -2.33 -17.03
N ALA A 30 -5.89 -3.17 -17.63
CA ALA A 30 -5.32 -4.34 -16.97
C ALA A 30 -4.37 -3.92 -15.84
N GLY A 31 -4.91 -3.78 -14.63
CA GLY A 31 -4.17 -3.42 -13.42
C GLY A 31 -4.72 -2.22 -12.65
N ARG A 32 -5.76 -1.54 -13.16
CA ARG A 32 -6.46 -0.49 -12.41
C ARG A 32 -7.65 -1.07 -11.65
N LEU A 33 -7.68 -0.78 -10.36
CA LEU A 33 -8.80 -1.13 -9.50
C LEU A 33 -10.02 -0.28 -9.88
N THR A 34 -11.20 -0.90 -9.88
CA THR A 34 -12.45 -0.14 -9.96
C THR A 34 -12.63 0.70 -8.70
N TYR A 35 -13.47 1.74 -8.77
CA TYR A 35 -13.75 2.60 -7.62
C TYR A 35 -14.21 1.80 -6.40
N ASP A 36 -15.14 0.85 -6.58
CA ASP A 36 -15.64 0.00 -5.49
C ASP A 36 -14.56 -0.93 -4.92
N GLN A 37 -13.64 -1.42 -5.76
CA GLN A 37 -12.51 -2.21 -5.30
C GLN A 37 -11.55 -1.36 -4.47
N GLN A 38 -11.28 -0.13 -4.90
CA GLN A 38 -10.43 0.82 -4.18
C GLN A 38 -11.06 1.19 -2.82
N GLU A 39 -12.36 1.51 -2.79
CA GLU A 39 -13.05 1.85 -1.54
C GLU A 39 -13.04 0.69 -0.54
N ARG A 40 -13.24 -0.54 -1.01
CA ARG A 40 -13.13 -1.74 -0.18
C ARG A 40 -11.72 -1.92 0.37
N LEU A 41 -10.69 -1.73 -0.47
CA LEU A 41 -9.30 -1.82 -0.04
C LEU A 41 -8.96 -0.78 1.01
N ASP A 42 -9.45 0.46 0.86
CA ASP A 42 -9.17 1.52 1.82
C ASP A 42 -9.83 1.25 3.17
N LYS A 43 -11.09 0.77 3.18
CA LYS A 43 -11.76 0.31 4.41
C LYS A 43 -10.99 -0.83 5.09
N THR A 44 -10.52 -1.80 4.32
CA THR A 44 -9.72 -2.93 4.85
C THR A 44 -8.38 -2.45 5.42
N LYS A 45 -7.67 -1.52 4.75
CA LYS A 45 -6.43 -0.95 5.27
C LYS A 45 -6.64 -0.22 6.59
N ILE A 46 -7.70 0.56 6.71
CA ILE A 46 -8.04 1.27 7.96
C ILE A 46 -8.23 0.25 9.09
N GLN A 47 -9.02 -0.80 8.85
CA GLN A 47 -9.26 -1.84 9.86
C GLN A 47 -7.96 -2.53 10.29
N ILE A 48 -7.11 -2.92 9.33
CA ILE A 48 -5.81 -3.55 9.62
C ILE A 48 -4.92 -2.60 10.41
N ASN A 49 -4.87 -1.31 10.06
CA ASN A 49 -4.07 -0.33 10.79
C ASN A 49 -4.52 -0.20 12.25
N MET A 50 -5.84 -0.17 12.49
CA MET A 50 -6.39 -0.13 13.85
C MET A 50 -6.05 -1.40 14.66
N GLU A 51 -6.11 -2.56 14.03
CA GLU A 51 -5.76 -3.84 14.67
C GLU A 51 -4.27 -3.93 14.98
N ASN A 52 -3.42 -3.51 14.04
CA ASN A 52 -1.98 -3.44 14.22
C ASN A 52 -1.60 -2.49 15.36
N GLU A 53 -2.23 -1.32 15.45
CA GLU A 53 -1.97 -0.38 16.54
C GLU A 53 -2.36 -0.98 17.90
N ARG A 54 -3.54 -1.61 17.99
CA ARG A 54 -3.98 -2.30 19.20
C ARG A 54 -3.00 -3.41 19.60
N TYR A 55 -2.50 -4.18 18.63
CA TYR A 55 -1.50 -5.21 18.87
C TYR A 55 -0.20 -4.61 19.42
N LEU A 56 0.32 -3.56 18.77
CA LEU A 56 1.54 -2.88 19.23
C LEU A 56 1.38 -2.25 20.62
N GLN A 57 0.19 -1.75 20.97
CA GLN A 57 -0.10 -1.22 22.30
C GLN A 57 -0.17 -2.34 23.36
N ALA A 58 -0.76 -3.50 23.01
CA ALA A 58 -0.88 -4.63 23.91
C ALA A 58 0.46 -5.37 24.15
N HIS A 59 1.40 -5.24 23.23
CA HIS A 59 2.67 -5.97 23.22
C HIS A 59 3.90 -5.04 23.38
N PRO A 60 4.19 -4.55 24.61
CA PRO A 60 5.30 -3.64 24.88
C PRO A 60 6.68 -4.23 24.51
N GLU A 61 6.82 -5.55 24.47
CA GLU A 61 8.03 -6.24 24.04
C GLU A 61 8.44 -5.89 22.60
N ILE A 62 7.48 -5.62 21.73
CA ILE A 62 7.75 -5.23 20.34
C ILE A 62 8.31 -3.82 20.29
N LYS A 63 7.76 -2.91 21.12
CA LYS A 63 8.26 -1.54 21.25
C LYS A 63 9.70 -1.52 21.76
N ASP A 64 10.01 -2.33 22.78
CA ASP A 64 11.39 -2.47 23.28
C ASP A 64 12.33 -3.01 22.20
N MET A 65 11.89 -4.01 21.43
CA MET A 65 12.67 -4.60 20.35
C MET A 65 12.98 -3.58 19.23
N ILE A 66 11.97 -2.84 18.77
CA ILE A 66 12.14 -1.77 17.77
C ILE A 66 13.02 -0.65 18.34
N GLY A 67 12.82 -0.26 19.60
CA GLY A 67 13.63 0.76 20.25
C GLY A 67 15.11 0.40 20.29
N VAL A 68 15.43 -0.83 20.71
CA VAL A 68 16.82 -1.34 20.73
C VAL A 68 17.40 -1.40 19.32
N PHE A 69 16.62 -1.85 18.33
CA PHE A 69 17.06 -1.87 16.94
C PHE A 69 17.43 -0.46 16.45
N VAL A 70 16.54 0.52 16.63
CA VAL A 70 16.77 1.91 16.20
C VAL A 70 17.99 2.50 16.93
N HIS A 71 18.13 2.27 18.23
CA HIS A 71 19.32 2.69 18.96
C HIS A 71 20.61 2.13 18.36
N GLN A 72 20.64 0.84 18.00
CA GLN A 72 21.81 0.23 17.38
C GLN A 72 22.07 0.74 15.96
N VAL A 73 21.03 1.00 15.17
CA VAL A 73 21.19 1.64 13.85
C VAL A 73 21.82 3.02 13.99
N LEU A 74 21.40 3.82 14.97
CA LEU A 74 21.95 5.15 15.22
C LEU A 74 23.38 5.10 15.78
N GLU A 75 23.71 4.08 16.59
CA GLU A 75 25.02 3.84 17.17
C GLU A 75 26.04 3.39 16.11
N TYR A 76 25.68 2.38 15.31
CA TYR A 76 26.60 1.73 14.37
C TYR A 76 26.55 2.31 12.95
N LYS A 77 25.51 3.06 12.58
CA LYS A 77 25.30 3.67 11.25
C LYS A 77 25.66 2.73 10.09
N PRO A 78 24.97 1.59 9.95
CA PRO A 78 25.27 0.63 8.89
C PRO A 78 24.98 1.20 7.49
N ASP A 79 25.80 0.81 6.51
CA ASP A 79 25.60 1.18 5.10
C ASP A 79 24.36 0.51 4.49
N ASP A 80 23.99 -0.67 4.99
CA ASP A 80 22.79 -1.43 4.59
C ASP A 80 21.91 -1.74 5.81
N ILE A 81 20.83 -0.97 5.95
CA ILE A 81 19.88 -1.09 7.06
C ILE A 81 19.07 -2.38 6.96
N LEU A 82 18.75 -2.86 5.74
CA LEU A 82 17.92 -4.05 5.57
C LEU A 82 18.68 -5.31 5.94
N ARG A 83 19.94 -5.40 5.52
CA ARG A 83 20.82 -6.49 5.94
C ARG A 83 21.04 -6.47 7.45
N PHE A 84 21.28 -5.28 8.02
CA PHE A 84 21.41 -5.11 9.46
C PHE A 84 20.13 -5.52 10.22
N ALA A 85 18.94 -5.21 9.70
CA ALA A 85 17.67 -5.66 10.26
C ALA A 85 17.55 -7.19 10.20
N GLY A 86 17.89 -7.80 9.07
CA GLY A 86 17.91 -9.26 8.94
C GLY A 86 18.78 -9.89 10.02
N ASP A 87 20.04 -9.50 10.08
CA ASP A 87 20.99 -9.99 11.07
C ASP A 87 20.52 -9.74 12.51
N PHE A 88 19.88 -8.59 12.79
CA PHE A 88 19.37 -8.27 14.12
C PHE A 88 18.17 -9.14 14.52
N PHE A 89 17.12 -9.21 13.70
CA PHE A 89 15.85 -9.86 14.05
C PHE A 89 15.90 -11.39 13.92
N THR A 90 16.85 -11.97 13.19
CA THR A 90 17.02 -13.43 13.10
C THR A 90 17.95 -14.01 14.16
N ARG A 91 18.44 -13.20 15.09
CA ARG A 91 19.35 -13.66 16.15
C ARG A 91 18.67 -14.64 17.10
N PRO A 92 19.31 -15.79 17.42
CA PRO A 92 18.76 -16.74 18.37
C PRO A 92 18.71 -16.18 19.80
N ASP A 93 19.54 -15.19 20.11
CA ASP A 93 19.63 -14.52 21.41
C ASP A 93 18.85 -13.20 21.48
N LEU A 94 18.02 -12.89 20.48
CA LEU A 94 17.34 -11.60 20.32
C LEU A 94 16.63 -11.14 21.60
N TYR A 95 15.79 -12.00 22.19
CA TYR A 95 15.03 -11.65 23.40
C TYR A 95 15.91 -11.31 24.59
N ALA A 96 16.99 -12.06 24.80
CA ALA A 96 17.93 -11.81 25.90
C ALA A 96 18.70 -10.50 25.67
N CYS A 97 19.11 -10.24 24.42
CA CYS A 97 19.80 -9.01 24.04
C CYS A 97 18.92 -7.78 24.21
N VAL A 98 17.67 -7.84 23.70
CA VAL A 98 16.70 -6.74 23.78
C VAL A 98 16.35 -6.43 25.22
N LYS A 99 16.08 -7.44 26.06
CA LYS A 99 15.77 -7.23 27.48
C LYS A 99 16.90 -6.52 28.21
N LYS A 100 18.15 -6.93 27.97
CA LYS A 100 19.33 -6.28 28.57
C LYS A 100 19.49 -4.84 28.08
N LYS A 101 19.48 -4.62 26.76
CA LYS A 101 19.66 -3.29 26.16
C LYS A 101 18.50 -2.34 26.47
N SER A 102 17.26 -2.81 26.57
CA SER A 102 16.12 -1.96 26.92
C SER A 102 16.17 -1.45 28.37
N GLU A 103 16.71 -2.25 29.29
CA GLU A 103 17.00 -1.83 30.66
C GLU A 103 18.15 -0.81 30.74
N GLU A 104 19.18 -0.96 29.89
CA GLU A 104 20.29 0.00 29.79
C GLU A 104 19.83 1.34 29.22
N VAL A 105 19.04 1.34 28.14
CA VAL A 105 18.49 2.55 27.52
C VAL A 105 17.57 3.32 28.47
N ARG A 106 16.80 2.63 29.32
CA ARG A 106 15.87 3.26 30.28
C ARG A 106 16.57 3.91 31.47
N LYS A 107 17.83 3.55 31.75
CA LYS A 107 18.61 4.08 32.88
C LYS A 107 19.39 5.35 32.54
N ASN A 108 19.54 5.66 31.26
CA ASN A 108 20.20 6.87 30.77
C ASN A 108 19.19 7.97 30.49
#